data_AF-A0AAT9PUQ8-F1
#
_entry.id   AF-A0AAT9PUQ8-F1
#
_cell.length_a   1.000
_cell.length_b   1.000
_cell.length_c   1.000
_cell.angle_alpha   90.00
_cell.angle_beta   90.00
_cell.angle_gamma   90.00
#
_symmetry.space_group_name_H-M   'P 1'
#
loop_
_entity.id
_entity.type
_entity.pdbx_description
1 polymer ?
#
loop_
_entity_poly.entity_id
_entity_poly.type
_entity_poly.pdbx_seq_one_letter_code
_entity_poly.pdbx_strand_id
1 'polypeptide(L)' 'MLLRQEIERRKLIIIRKLLGLGLAELNGQTLDRLRLTQLEGISIASLQVLEGSNNAQATNNL' A
#
# COMPACT_ATOMS: atom_id res chain seq x y z
N MET A 1 -19.97 34.83 -25.78
CA MET A 1 -20.07 34.14 -24.46
C MET A 1 -19.81 32.63 -24.58
N LEU A 2 -18.86 32.19 -25.42
CA LEU A 2 -18.44 30.78 -25.63
C LEU A 2 -17.00 30.54 -25.16
N LEU A 3 -16.13 31.54 -25.35
CA LEU A 3 -14.72 31.48 -24.97
C LEU A 3 -14.52 31.21 -23.47
N ARG A 4 -15.35 31.81 -22.61
CA ARG A 4 -15.28 31.62 -21.16
C ARG A 4 -15.61 30.18 -20.76
N GLN A 5 -16.62 29.57 -21.37
CA GLN A 5 -16.97 28.16 -21.11
C GLN A 5 -15.90 27.21 -21.63
N GLU A 6 -15.29 27.51 -22.79
CA GLU A 6 -14.22 26.69 -23.34
C GLU A 6 -12.96 26.71 -22.48
N ILE A 7 -12.62 27.87 -21.89
CA ILE A 7 -11.53 27.99 -20.91
C ILE A 7 -11.80 27.14 -19.67
N GLU A 8 -13.01 27.20 -19.11
CA GLU A 8 -13.37 26.39 -17.94
C GLU A 8 -13.38 24.88 -18.23
N ARG A 9 -13.83 24.47 -19.43
CA ARG A 9 -13.72 23.06 -19.85
C ARG A 9 -12.28 22.58 -19.94
N ARG A 10 -11.38 23.39 -20.51
CA ARG A 10 -9.95 23.04 -20.59
C ARG A 10 -9.30 22.97 -19.22
N LYS A 11 -9.59 23.91 -18.32
CA LYS A 11 -9.12 23.86 -16.93
C LYS A 11 -9.57 22.59 -16.23
N LEU A 12 -10.84 22.20 -16.37
CA LEU A 12 -11.38 20.99 -15.74
C LEU A 12 -10.71 19.72 -16.26
N ILE A 13 -10.44 19.63 -17.56
CA ILE A 13 -9.72 18.49 -18.16
C ILE A 13 -8.30 18.40 -17.60
N ILE A 14 -7.61 19.54 -17.47
CA ILE A 14 -6.25 19.60 -16.90
C ILE A 14 -6.25 19.13 -15.44
N ILE A 15 -7.17 19.63 -14.61
CA ILE A 15 -7.29 19.24 -13.20
C ILE A 15 -7.53 17.73 -13.07
N ARG A 16 -8.42 17.15 -13.89
CA ARG A 16 -8.69 15.70 -13.88
C ARG A 16 -7.48 14.87 -14.28
N LYS A 17 -6.71 15.30 -15.28
CA LYS A 17 -5.48 14.60 -15.69
C LYS A 17 -4.43 14.64 -14.59
N LEU A 18 -4.20 15.82 -13.99
CA LEU A 18 -3.25 15.97 -12.88
C LEU A 18 -3.65 15.14 -11.66
N LEU A 19 -4.94 15.14 -11.31
CA LEU A 19 -5.47 14.32 -10.22
C LEU A 19 -5.30 12.81 -10.50
N GLY A 20 -5.57 12.36 -11.73
CA GLY A 20 -5.37 10.97 -12.13
C GLY A 20 -3.91 10.52 -12.06
N LEU A 21 -2.96 11.39 -12.43
CA LEU A 21 -1.53 11.12 -12.32
C LEU A 21 -1.09 11.01 -10.85
N GLY A 22 -1.50 11.95 -10.00
CA GLY A 22 -1.20 11.89 -8.56
C GLY A 22 -1.80 10.68 -7.86
N LEU A 23 -3.01 10.25 -8.25
CA LEU A 23 -3.63 9.03 -7.71
C LEU A 23 -2.92 7.75 -8.19
N ALA A 24 -2.40 7.72 -9.42
CA ALA A 24 -1.65 6.59 -9.94
C ALA A 24 -0.28 6.44 -9.26
N GLU A 25 0.42 7.56 -9.05
CA GLU A 25 1.69 7.60 -8.29
C GLU A 25 1.49 7.17 -6.84
N LEU A 26 0.42 7.65 -6.18
CA LEU A 26 0.09 7.23 -4.83
C LEU A 26 -0.28 5.75 -4.76
N ASN A 27 -1.07 5.21 -5.68
CA ASN A 27 -1.51 3.80 -5.62
C ASN A 27 -0.38 2.79 -5.85
N GLY A 28 0.58 3.07 -6.75
CA GLY A 28 1.70 2.14 -7.02
C GLY A 28 2.63 2.00 -5.82
N GLN A 29 3.12 3.12 -5.29
CA GLN A 29 4.03 3.13 -4.14
C GLN A 29 3.33 2.73 -2.82
N THR A 30 2.06 3.09 -2.64
CA THR A 30 1.29 2.73 -1.43
C THR A 30 0.95 1.23 -1.42
N LEU A 31 0.64 0.63 -2.56
CA LEU A 31 0.37 -0.80 -2.65
C LEU A 31 1.63 -1.63 -2.39
N ASP A 32 2.79 -1.22 -2.91
CA ASP A 32 4.06 -1.88 -2.64
C ASP A 32 4.46 -1.77 -1.17
N ARG A 33 4.26 -0.60 -0.54
CA ARG A 33 4.51 -0.41 0.90
C ARG A 33 3.59 -1.24 1.77
N LEU A 34 2.30 -1.31 1.44
CA LEU A 34 1.33 -2.14 2.16
C LEU A 34 1.69 -3.63 2.08
N ARG A 35 2.10 -4.09 0.89
CA ARG A 35 2.55 -5.47 0.68
C ARG A 35 3.81 -5.80 1.48
N LEU A 36 4.79 -4.90 1.53
CA LEU A 36 6.01 -5.09 2.33
C LEU A 36 5.69 -5.18 3.83
N THR A 37 4.88 -4.27 4.36
CA THR A 37 4.49 -4.29 5.79
C THR A 37 3.70 -5.56 6.15
N GLN A 38 2.82 -6.03 5.26
CA GLN A 38 2.11 -7.29 5.47
C GLN A 38 3.06 -8.49 5.48
N LEU A 39 4.02 -8.54 4.56
CA LEU A 39 5.01 -9.61 4.50
C LEU A 39 5.92 -9.63 5.73
N GLU A 40 6.38 -8.47 6.20
CA GLU A 40 7.13 -8.32 7.45
C GLU A 40 6.31 -8.84 8.66
N GLY A 41 5.02 -8.48 8.73
CA GLY A 41 4.12 -8.98 9.78
C GLY A 41 3.98 -10.50 9.78
N ILE A 42 3.81 -11.11 8.60
CA ILE A 42 3.75 -12.58 8.45
C ILE A 42 5.07 -13.23 8.89
N SER A 43 6.21 -12.62 8.53
CA SER A 43 7.53 -13.13 8.90
C SER A 43 7.74 -13.11 10.42
N ILE A 44 7.36 -12.02 11.08
CA ILE A 44 7.48 -11.89 12.55
C ILE A 44 6.58 -12.91 13.25
N ALA A 45 5.31 -13.02 12.83
CA ALA A 45 4.38 -13.99 13.40
C ALA A 45 4.87 -15.43 13.22
N SER A 46 5.43 -15.74 12.05
CA SER A 46 5.97 -17.07 11.74
C SER A 46 7.17 -17.41 12.63
N LEU A 47 8.08 -16.45 12.86
CA LEU A 47 9.22 -16.63 13.77
C LEU A 47 8.77 -16.85 15.22
N GLN A 48 7.79 -16.09 15.70
CA GLN A 48 7.25 -16.26 17.07
C GLN A 48 6.61 -17.63 17.28
N VAL A 49 5.85 -18.13 16.29
CA VAL A 49 5.26 -19.48 16.35
C VAL A 49 6.35 -20.54 16.37
N LEU A 50 7.40 -20.39 15.55
CA LEU A 50 8.50 -21.34 15.49
C LEU A 50 9.30 -21.38 16.80
N GLU A 51 9.58 -20.20 17.38
CA GLU A 51 10.27 -20.07 18.65
C GLU A 51 9.45 -20.68 19.81
N GLY A 52 8.14 -20.41 19.84
CA GLY A 52 7.22 -21.04 20.80
C GLY A 52 7.17 -22.56 20.67
N SER A 53 7.16 -23.10 19.45
CA SER A 53 7.18 -24.53 19.19
C SER A 53 8.49 -25.19 19.64
N ASN A 54 9.63 -24.56 19.35
CA ASN A 54 10.94 -25.04 19.78
C ASN A 54 11.06 -25.06 21.30
N ASN A 55 10.55 -24.03 21.97
CA ASN A 55 10.58 -23.93 23.42
C ASN A 55 9.68 -25.00 24.08
N ALA A 56 8.48 -25.22 23.54
CA ALA A 56 7.57 -26.28 24.00
C ALA A 56 8.18 -27.68 23.81
N GLN A 57 8.86 -27.92 22.68
CA GLN A 57 9.56 -29.18 22.42
C GLN A 57 10.73 -29.39 23.39
N ALA A 58 11.49 -28.34 23.73
CA ALA A 58 12.57 -28.44 24.71
C ALA A 58 12.06 -28.81 26.11
N THR A 59 10.91 -28.26 26.53
CA THR A 59 10.30 -28.60 27.83
C THR A 59 9.70 -30.00 27.89
N ASN A 60 9.29 -30.58 26.76
CA ASN A 60 8.66 -31.90 26.72
C ASN A 60 9.68 -33.06 26.67
N ASN A 61 10.97 -32.74 26.47
CA ASN A 61 12.07 -33.70 26.42
C ASN A 61 12.94 -33.69 27.72
N LEU A 62 12.48 -33.01 28.77
CA LEU A 62 13.07 -33.00 30.13
C LEU A 62 12.30 -33.97 31.04
#